data_AF-A0A0Q4XIT0-F1
#
_entry.id   AF-A0A0Q4XIT0-F1
#
_cell.length_a   1.000
_cell.length_b   1.000
_cell.length_c   1.000
_cell.angle_alpha   90.00
_cell.angle_beta   90.00
_cell.angle_gamma   90.00
#
_symmetry.space_group_name_H-M   'P 1'
#
loop_
_entity.id
_entity.type
_entity.pdbx_description
1 polymer ?
#
loop_
_entity_poly.entity_id
_entity_poly.type
_entity_poly.pdbx_seq_one_letter_code
_entity_poly.pdbx_strand_id
1 'polypeptide(L)'
;MGLPESGKTTFLAALWHLLTNKKVQAQLSLEKLAAEEAAYLREIAIRWAQAKKQERTRTSGNRTVKLTLRSGNGEVFDLRFPDIAGEAFSEIWERRECTPAITEALRAAGVLLFIHVDKIKSPGWIADDNALAEEIGDVPEDVPNEEGDDVSVPWKAEDSPTQVQLVDLLRCLQAPPLDVGARRIAVVLSAWDKVEDEDVPPEQFLELHLPLLHQYLAHGLSAGWEKRIFGVSAQGADYDDMNGAPTADADRMRDMEVPSQRIKVVVEGGTSHDLTEPVNWLLG
;
A
#
# COMPACT_ATOMS: atom_id res chain seq x y z
N MET A 1 5.73 1.29 -3.72
CA MET A 1 4.81 2.36 -4.19
C MET A 1 3.40 2.10 -3.67
N GLY A 2 2.53 3.10 -3.65
CA GLY A 2 1.12 2.95 -3.27
C GLY A 2 0.54 4.28 -2.80
N LEU A 3 -0.79 4.39 -2.81
CA LEU A 3 -1.52 5.58 -2.36
C LEU A 3 -1.22 5.98 -0.91
N PRO A 4 -1.55 7.21 -0.47
CA PRO A 4 -1.56 7.56 0.93
C PRO A 4 -2.27 6.48 1.77
N GLU A 5 -1.77 6.22 2.98
CA GLU A 5 -2.37 5.25 3.92
C GLU A 5 -2.44 3.79 3.41
N SER A 6 -1.68 3.43 2.35
CA SER A 6 -1.66 2.08 1.78
C SER A 6 -0.92 1.02 2.62
N GLY A 7 -0.70 1.22 3.92
CA GLY A 7 -0.03 0.24 4.80
C GLY A 7 1.50 0.10 4.64
N LYS A 8 2.16 0.95 3.84
CA LYS A 8 3.62 0.92 3.56
C LYS A 8 4.51 0.93 4.81
N THR A 9 4.36 1.93 5.67
CA THR A 9 5.16 2.10 6.89
C THR A 9 4.93 0.94 7.87
N THR A 10 3.68 0.47 7.98
CA THR A 10 3.33 -0.71 8.75
C THR A 10 4.01 -1.97 8.22
N PHE A 11 4.01 -2.18 6.89
CA PHE A 11 4.71 -3.30 6.27
C PHE A 11 6.21 -3.25 6.58
N LEU A 12 6.83 -2.08 6.46
CA LEU A 12 8.25 -1.90 6.77
C LEU A 12 8.57 -2.22 8.25
N ALA A 13 7.73 -1.75 9.18
CA ALA A 13 7.87 -2.02 10.61
C ALA A 13 7.76 -3.52 10.92
N ALA A 14 6.74 -4.19 10.34
CA ALA A 14 6.50 -5.61 10.50
C ALA A 14 7.64 -6.45 9.89
N LEU A 15 8.11 -6.07 8.70
CA LEU A 15 9.21 -6.74 8.00
C LEU A 15 10.50 -6.66 8.80
N TRP A 16 10.84 -5.47 9.31
CA TRP A 16 12.00 -5.28 10.18
C TRP A 16 11.91 -6.13 11.44
N HIS A 17 10.75 -6.15 12.10
CA HIS A 17 10.53 -6.97 13.29
C HIS A 17 10.68 -8.47 13.00
N LEU A 18 10.15 -8.96 11.88
CA LEU A 18 10.25 -10.35 11.45
C LEU A 18 11.70 -10.76 11.17
N LEU A 19 12.43 -9.95 10.40
CA LEU A 19 13.83 -10.21 10.04
C LEU A 19 14.80 -10.18 11.24
N THR A 20 14.52 -9.36 12.25
CA THR A 20 15.38 -9.21 13.43
C THR A 20 15.13 -10.26 14.50
N ASN A 21 13.87 -10.59 14.78
CA ASN A 21 13.54 -11.54 15.83
C ASN A 21 13.71 -13.01 15.42
N LYS A 22 13.66 -13.33 14.12
CA LYS A 22 13.90 -14.68 13.58
C LYS A 22 13.08 -15.81 14.23
N LYS A 23 11.92 -15.47 14.79
CA LYS A 23 10.99 -16.41 15.43
C LYS A 23 10.00 -17.06 14.44
N VAL A 24 9.90 -16.53 13.23
CA VAL A 24 9.12 -17.07 12.11
C VAL A 24 10.12 -17.41 11.00
N GLN A 25 9.93 -18.56 10.35
CA GLN A 25 10.76 -18.96 9.21
C GLN A 25 10.49 -18.01 8.04
N ALA A 26 11.54 -17.35 7.56
CA ALA A 26 11.48 -16.38 6.48
C ALA A 26 12.37 -16.82 5.31
N GLN A 27 11.92 -16.58 4.08
CA GLN A 27 12.68 -16.87 2.86
C GLN A 27 13.87 -15.90 2.68
N LEU A 28 13.76 -14.70 3.24
CA LEU A 28 14.82 -13.70 3.25
C LEU A 28 15.39 -13.48 4.65
N SER A 29 16.66 -13.14 4.71
CA SER A 29 17.36 -12.79 5.95
C SER A 29 18.06 -11.44 5.83
N LEU A 30 18.16 -10.71 6.94
CA LEU A 30 18.88 -9.44 6.97
C LEU A 30 20.39 -9.68 6.94
N GLU A 31 21.06 -9.12 5.93
CA GLU A 31 22.51 -9.19 5.76
C GLU A 31 23.18 -7.96 6.39
N LYS A 32 22.74 -6.76 6.00
CA LYS A 32 23.28 -5.48 6.49
C LYS A 32 22.18 -4.43 6.61
N LEU A 33 22.38 -3.52 7.56
CA LEU A 33 21.57 -2.32 7.73
C LEU A 33 22.48 -1.09 7.84
N ALA A 34 22.12 0.00 7.15
CA ALA A 34 22.79 1.28 7.33
C ALA A 34 22.48 1.86 8.73
N ALA A 35 23.51 2.32 9.44
CA ALA A 35 23.38 2.77 10.83
C ALA A 35 22.36 3.89 11.02
N GLU A 36 22.25 4.78 10.03
CA GLU A 36 21.28 5.88 9.99
C GLU A 36 19.82 5.40 10.00
N GLU A 37 19.52 4.26 9.37
CA GLU A 37 18.18 3.69 9.25
C GLU A 37 17.71 2.95 10.52
N ALA A 38 18.65 2.51 11.36
CA ALA A 38 18.36 1.66 12.51
C ALA A 38 17.50 2.33 13.58
N ALA A 39 17.71 3.62 13.84
CA ALA A 39 16.93 4.36 14.84
C ALA A 39 15.45 4.45 14.43
N TYR A 40 15.21 4.79 13.16
CA TYR A 40 13.87 4.92 12.61
C TYR A 40 13.12 3.59 12.54
N LEU A 41 13.77 2.56 11.98
CA LEU A 41 13.19 1.21 11.90
C LEU A 41 12.84 0.64 13.28
N ARG A 42 13.68 0.92 14.29
CA ARG A 42 13.42 0.53 15.66
C ARG A 42 12.20 1.25 16.22
N GLU A 43 12.04 2.55 15.96
CA GLU A 43 10.89 3.33 16.42
C GLU A 43 9.57 2.75 15.88
N ILE A 44 9.46 2.61 14.56
CA ILE A 44 8.23 2.11 13.92
C ILE A 44 7.93 0.66 14.33
N ALA A 45 8.96 -0.17 14.54
CA ALA A 45 8.80 -1.55 14.98
C ALA A 45 8.37 -1.66 16.46
N ILE A 46 8.84 -0.76 17.34
CA ILE A 46 8.37 -0.69 18.73
C ILE A 46 6.87 -0.32 18.74
N ARG A 47 6.46 0.69 17.98
CA ARG A 47 5.03 1.07 17.88
C ARG A 47 4.18 -0.07 17.33
N TRP A 48 4.68 -0.74 16.28
CA TRP A 48 4.02 -1.90 15.70
C TRP A 48 3.86 -3.01 16.75
N ALA A 49 4.91 -3.38 17.47
CA ALA A 49 4.86 -4.41 18.52
C ALA A 49 3.92 -4.05 19.68
N GLN A 50 3.76 -2.76 19.97
CA GLN A 50 2.80 -2.25 20.96
C GLN A 50 1.35 -2.15 20.46
N ALA A 51 1.07 -2.59 19.23
CA ALA A 51 -0.24 -2.46 18.58
C ALA A 51 -0.77 -1.00 18.54
N LYS A 52 0.14 -0.05 18.32
CA LYS A 52 -0.18 1.39 18.18
C LYS A 52 -0.10 1.83 16.74
N LYS A 53 -1.03 2.70 16.34
CA LYS A 53 -1.02 3.32 15.00
C LYS A 53 0.32 4.02 14.73
N GLN A 54 0.80 3.88 13.50
CA GLN A 54 1.99 4.57 13.03
C GLN A 54 1.68 6.06 12.88
N GLU A 55 2.64 6.92 13.21
CA GLU A 55 2.51 8.34 12.91
C GLU A 55 2.47 8.55 11.40
N ARG A 56 1.58 9.43 10.94
CA ARG A 56 1.53 9.80 9.53
C ARG A 56 2.89 10.43 9.17
N THR A 57 3.47 10.04 8.04
CA THR A 57 4.74 10.55 7.51
C THR A 57 4.70 12.04 7.07
N ARG A 58 3.82 12.88 7.65
CA ARG A 58 3.53 14.26 7.25
C ARG A 58 4.68 15.25 7.44
N THR A 59 5.74 14.91 8.18
CA THR A 59 6.74 15.90 8.62
C THR A 59 8.19 15.39 8.61
N SER A 60 8.41 14.09 8.48
CA SER A 60 9.75 13.53 8.34
C SER A 60 10.06 13.42 6.85
N GLY A 61 10.81 14.38 6.33
CA GLY A 61 11.11 14.52 4.90
C GLY A 61 11.46 13.20 4.21
N ASN A 62 11.10 13.10 2.92
CA ASN A 62 11.26 11.93 2.04
C ASN A 62 12.46 11.06 2.42
N ARG A 63 12.20 10.01 3.20
CA ARG A 63 13.23 9.07 3.65
C ARG A 63 13.17 7.82 2.79
N THR A 64 14.31 7.42 2.26
CA THR A 64 14.42 6.13 1.57
C THR A 64 15.20 5.19 2.48
N VAL A 65 14.50 4.20 3.03
CA VAL A 65 15.13 3.18 3.86
C VAL A 65 15.77 2.15 2.95
N LYS A 66 17.02 1.78 3.25
CA LYS A 66 17.77 0.76 2.51
C LYS A 66 18.06 -0.44 3.40
N LEU A 67 17.51 -1.60 3.04
CA LEU A 67 17.77 -2.89 3.67
C LEU A 67 18.57 -3.77 2.72
N THR A 68 19.71 -4.30 3.15
CA THR A 68 20.42 -5.31 2.36
C THR A 68 19.99 -6.69 2.86
N LEU A 69 19.35 -7.46 1.99
CA LEU A 69 18.76 -8.75 2.30
C LEU A 69 19.49 -9.86 1.54
N ARG A 70 19.47 -11.07 2.10
CA ARG A 70 19.99 -12.30 1.50
C ARG A 70 18.86 -13.30 1.35
N SER A 71 18.68 -13.84 0.16
CA SER A 71 17.70 -14.89 -0.12
C SER A 71 18.23 -16.29 0.24
N GLY A 72 17.34 -17.27 0.29
CA GLY A 72 17.71 -18.67 0.57
C GLY A 72 18.70 -19.29 -0.43
N ASN A 73 18.80 -18.77 -1.66
CA ASN A 73 19.76 -19.21 -2.67
C ASN A 73 21.15 -18.56 -2.53
N GLY A 74 21.31 -17.60 -1.60
CA GLY A 74 22.55 -16.89 -1.33
C GLY A 74 22.73 -15.55 -2.06
N GLU A 75 21.80 -15.16 -2.93
CA GLU A 75 21.78 -13.86 -3.60
C GLU A 75 21.58 -12.73 -2.58
N VAL A 76 22.35 -11.65 -2.74
CA VAL A 76 22.29 -10.46 -1.89
C VAL A 76 21.82 -9.28 -2.71
N PHE A 77 20.80 -8.58 -2.23
CA PHE A 77 20.22 -7.44 -2.92
C PHE A 77 19.81 -6.34 -1.95
N ASP A 78 19.61 -5.14 -2.51
CA ASP A 78 19.18 -3.97 -1.76
C ASP A 78 17.68 -3.72 -1.96
N LEU A 79 16.89 -3.91 -0.90
CA LEU A 79 15.52 -3.45 -0.84
C LEU A 79 15.51 -1.97 -0.45
N ARG A 80 15.08 -1.11 -1.38
CA ARG A 80 14.88 0.32 -1.14
C ARG A 80 13.39 0.59 -0.94
N PHE A 81 13.05 1.09 0.23
CA PHE A 81 11.69 1.45 0.57
C PHE A 81 11.58 2.97 0.67
N PRO A 82 11.03 3.65 -0.35
CA PRO A 82 10.73 5.07 -0.26
C PRO A 82 9.56 5.23 0.71
N ASP A 83 9.87 5.55 1.97
CA ASP A 83 8.88 5.85 2.99
C ASP A 83 8.51 7.32 2.89
N ILE A 84 7.81 7.61 1.81
CA ILE A 84 7.42 8.95 1.40
C ILE A 84 5.96 9.17 1.78
N ALA A 85 5.65 10.37 2.25
CA ALA A 85 4.28 10.81 2.50
C ALA A 85 3.43 10.62 1.24
N GLY A 86 2.14 10.33 1.44
CA GLY A 86 1.19 10.18 0.34
C GLY A 86 1.13 11.38 -0.61
N GLU A 87 1.53 12.57 -0.14
CA GLU A 87 1.63 13.80 -0.93
C GLU A 87 2.58 13.70 -2.13
N ALA A 88 3.69 12.95 -2.03
CA ALA A 88 4.55 12.78 -3.20
C ALA A 88 3.90 11.90 -4.28
N PHE A 89 2.97 11.01 -3.90
CA PHE A 89 2.16 10.31 -4.89
C PHE A 89 1.21 11.29 -5.59
N SER A 90 0.58 12.19 -4.83
CA SER A 90 -0.23 13.28 -5.41
C SER A 90 0.61 14.16 -6.34
N GLU A 91 1.85 14.51 -5.99
CA GLU A 91 2.74 15.28 -6.89
C GLU A 91 3.06 14.52 -8.20
N ILE A 92 3.38 13.22 -8.13
CA ILE A 92 3.63 12.38 -9.32
C ILE A 92 2.37 12.31 -10.19
N TRP A 93 1.20 12.16 -9.56
CA TRP A 93 -0.08 12.01 -10.21
C TRP A 93 -0.55 13.31 -10.87
N GLU A 94 -0.60 14.40 -10.10
CA GLU A 94 -1.19 15.67 -10.48
C GLU A 94 -0.23 16.52 -11.32
N ARG A 95 1.05 16.57 -10.93
CA ARG A 95 2.03 17.48 -11.53
C ARG A 95 2.98 16.79 -12.51
N ARG A 96 3.01 15.44 -12.53
CA ARG A 96 3.98 14.65 -13.29
C ARG A 96 5.43 14.96 -12.90
N GLU A 97 5.64 15.34 -11.64
CA GLU A 97 6.93 15.70 -11.10
C GLU A 97 7.49 14.57 -10.23
N CYS A 98 8.79 14.28 -10.36
CA CYS A 98 9.51 13.31 -9.55
C CYS A 98 10.84 13.89 -9.13
N THR A 99 11.18 13.79 -7.84
CA THR A 99 12.55 14.08 -7.41
C THR A 99 13.51 13.02 -7.97
N PRO A 100 14.80 13.32 -8.20
CA PRO A 100 15.77 12.34 -8.70
C PRO A 100 15.85 11.06 -7.84
N ALA A 101 15.70 11.20 -6.52
CA ALA A 101 15.68 10.07 -5.59
C ALA A 101 14.47 9.14 -5.83
N ILE A 102 13.29 9.72 -6.06
CA ILE A 102 12.07 8.96 -6.40
C ILE A 102 12.25 8.30 -7.77
N THR A 103 12.71 9.03 -8.78
CA THR A 103 12.93 8.50 -10.13
C THR A 103 13.85 7.29 -10.10
N GLU A 104 14.96 7.35 -9.35
CA GLU A 104 15.88 6.23 -9.21
C GLU A 104 15.23 5.03 -8.50
N ALA A 105 14.41 5.26 -7.46
CA ALA A 105 13.65 4.19 -6.82
C ALA A 105 12.61 3.55 -7.75
N LEU A 106 11.99 4.34 -8.64
CA LEU A 106 10.99 3.89 -9.61
C LEU A 106 11.59 3.11 -10.79
N ARG A 107 12.90 3.21 -11.02
CA ARG A 107 13.64 2.44 -12.06
C ARG A 107 14.06 1.04 -11.60
N ALA A 108 13.60 0.58 -10.43
CA ALA A 108 13.83 -0.77 -9.96
C ALA A 108 13.12 -1.83 -10.85
N ALA A 109 13.78 -2.97 -11.05
CA ALA A 109 13.23 -4.11 -11.79
C ALA A 109 12.07 -4.81 -11.03
N GLY A 110 12.07 -4.74 -9.70
CA GLY A 110 11.00 -5.26 -8.85
C GLY A 110 10.18 -4.13 -8.25
N VAL A 111 8.86 -4.25 -8.29
CA VAL A 111 7.92 -3.25 -7.78
C VAL A 111 6.96 -3.87 -6.77
N LEU A 112 6.93 -3.33 -5.55
CA LEU A 112 5.84 -3.55 -4.59
C LEU A 112 4.80 -2.45 -4.77
N LEU A 113 3.57 -2.82 -5.16
CA LEU A 113 2.44 -1.90 -5.29
C LEU A 113 1.43 -2.15 -4.17
N PHE A 114 1.32 -1.22 -3.24
CA PHE A 114 0.42 -1.32 -2.09
C PHE A 114 -0.94 -0.67 -2.38
N ILE A 115 -2.00 -1.41 -2.09
CA ILE A 115 -3.41 -0.98 -2.18
C ILE A 115 -4.07 -1.36 -0.85
N HIS A 116 -4.72 -0.42 -0.18
CA HIS A 116 -5.45 -0.73 1.06
C HIS A 116 -6.90 -1.05 0.73
N VAL A 117 -7.39 -2.21 1.16
CA VAL A 117 -8.70 -2.73 0.77
C VAL A 117 -9.86 -1.79 1.15
N ASP A 118 -9.87 -1.23 2.37
CA ASP A 118 -10.90 -0.24 2.78
C ASP A 118 -10.77 1.17 2.17
N LYS A 119 -9.68 1.48 1.47
CA LYS A 119 -9.40 2.86 0.99
C LYS A 119 -9.55 2.97 -0.52
N ILE A 120 -10.23 2.02 -1.14
CA ILE A 120 -10.52 2.03 -2.57
C ILE A 120 -11.60 3.07 -2.84
N LYS A 121 -11.26 4.11 -3.61
CA LYS A 121 -12.24 5.06 -4.15
C LYS A 121 -12.86 4.47 -5.41
N SER A 122 -14.10 3.99 -5.29
CA SER A 122 -14.92 3.51 -6.39
C SER A 122 -15.39 4.68 -7.28
N PRO A 123 -15.66 4.42 -8.58
CA PRO A 123 -16.35 5.40 -9.41
C PRO A 123 -17.76 5.67 -8.86
N GLY A 124 -18.16 6.94 -8.77
CA GLY A 124 -19.53 7.33 -8.43
C GLY A 124 -20.45 7.22 -9.64
N TRP A 125 -21.71 6.87 -9.41
CA TRP A 125 -22.75 6.87 -10.44
C TRP A 125 -23.61 8.11 -10.30
N ILE A 126 -23.87 8.78 -11.43
CA ILE A 126 -24.78 9.95 -11.49
C ILE A 126 -26.16 9.60 -10.90
N ALA A 127 -26.62 8.35 -11.08
CA ALA A 127 -27.89 7.89 -10.53
C ALA A 127 -27.90 7.87 -8.99
N ASP A 128 -26.79 7.49 -8.36
CA ASP A 128 -26.66 7.46 -6.90
C ASP A 128 -26.60 8.88 -6.33
N ASP A 129 -25.87 9.77 -7.01
CA ASP A 129 -25.79 11.20 -6.66
C ASP A 129 -27.16 11.87 -6.77
N ASN A 130 -27.93 11.57 -7.82
CA ASN A 130 -29.30 12.07 -8.00
C ASN A 130 -30.24 11.55 -6.91
N ALA A 131 -30.19 10.24 -6.59
CA ALA A 131 -31.02 9.66 -5.55
C ALA A 131 -30.70 10.26 -4.16
N LEU A 132 -29.42 10.50 -3.88
CA LEU A 132 -28.99 11.15 -2.65
C LEU A 132 -29.46 12.61 -2.58
N ALA A 133 -29.43 13.34 -3.70
CA ALA A 133 -29.94 14.71 -3.77
C ALA A 133 -31.46 14.77 -3.52
N GLU A 134 -32.23 13.83 -4.09
CA GLU A 134 -33.66 13.69 -3.82
C GLU A 134 -33.96 13.35 -2.35
N GLU A 135 -33.14 12.50 -1.71
CA GLU A 135 -33.31 12.07 -0.31
C GLU A 135 -32.94 13.18 0.70
N ILE A 136 -31.92 13.99 0.39
CA ILE A 136 -31.54 15.18 1.18
C ILE A 136 -32.57 16.31 1.01
N GLY A 137 -33.46 16.17 0.02
CA GLY A 137 -34.51 17.11 -0.33
C GLY A 137 -33.97 18.19 -1.27
N ASP A 138 -34.59 18.31 -2.45
CA ASP A 138 -34.33 19.40 -3.39
C ASP A 138 -34.22 20.74 -2.65
N VAL A 139 -33.11 21.44 -2.91
CA VAL A 139 -33.03 22.86 -2.62
C VAL A 139 -34.20 23.51 -3.36
N PRO A 140 -35.09 24.29 -2.70
CA PRO A 140 -36.34 24.73 -3.31
C PRO A 140 -36.09 25.41 -4.67
N GLU A 141 -36.86 25.04 -5.70
CA GLU A 141 -36.82 25.67 -7.04
C GLU A 141 -37.10 27.19 -7.03
N ASP A 142 -37.51 27.75 -5.88
CA ASP A 142 -37.89 29.14 -5.66
C ASP A 142 -37.02 29.88 -4.63
N VAL A 143 -35.75 29.51 -4.42
CA VAL A 143 -34.79 30.49 -3.86
C VAL A 143 -34.40 31.44 -4.99
N PRO A 144 -34.71 32.74 -4.90
CA PRO A 144 -34.12 33.71 -5.82
C PRO A 144 -32.61 33.49 -5.74
N ASN A 145 -31.97 33.44 -6.92
CA ASN A 145 -30.53 33.35 -7.06
C ASN A 145 -29.92 34.67 -6.52
N GLU A 146 -29.97 34.87 -5.21
CA GLU A 146 -29.33 35.96 -4.49
C GLU A 146 -27.85 35.65 -4.44
N GLU A 147 -27.13 35.98 -5.53
CA GLU A 147 -25.67 36.18 -5.61
C GLU A 147 -24.82 35.43 -4.56
N GLY A 148 -25.11 34.15 -4.38
CA GLY A 148 -24.44 33.26 -3.46
C GLY A 148 -23.89 32.17 -4.35
N ASP A 149 -22.65 32.37 -4.77
CA ASP A 149 -21.91 31.54 -5.71
C ASP A 149 -22.40 30.08 -5.66
N ASP A 150 -22.92 29.59 -6.78
CA ASP A 150 -22.91 28.18 -7.10
C ASP A 150 -21.43 27.78 -7.17
N VAL A 151 -20.82 27.56 -6.00
CA VAL A 151 -19.40 27.21 -5.89
C VAL A 151 -19.30 25.76 -6.33
N SER A 152 -19.36 25.55 -7.65
CA SER A 152 -18.83 24.36 -8.30
C SER A 152 -17.42 24.17 -7.74
N VAL A 153 -17.23 23.13 -6.92
CA VAL A 153 -15.91 22.77 -6.45
C VAL A 153 -15.15 22.29 -7.69
N PRO A 154 -14.05 22.96 -8.08
CA PRO A 154 -13.30 22.55 -9.25
C PRO A 154 -12.74 21.15 -9.00
N TRP A 155 -13.01 20.24 -9.94
CA TRP A 155 -12.52 18.87 -9.89
C TRP A 155 -11.00 18.85 -9.76
N LYS A 156 -10.49 18.00 -8.87
CA LYS A 156 -9.06 17.78 -8.71
C LYS A 156 -8.68 16.37 -9.13
N ALA A 157 -7.44 16.19 -9.57
CA ALA A 157 -6.96 14.89 -10.01
C ALA A 157 -6.97 13.83 -8.88
N GLU A 158 -6.81 14.22 -7.61
CA GLU A 158 -7.02 13.39 -6.42
C GLU A 158 -8.44 12.79 -6.33
N ASP A 159 -9.42 13.41 -7.00
CA ASP A 159 -10.80 12.93 -7.01
C ASP A 159 -11.01 11.71 -7.91
N SER A 160 -10.03 11.33 -8.72
CA SER A 160 -10.11 10.18 -9.62
C SER A 160 -10.28 8.86 -8.83
N PRO A 161 -11.04 7.88 -9.36
CA PRO A 161 -11.12 6.55 -8.75
C PRO A 161 -9.73 5.91 -8.58
N THR A 162 -9.55 5.11 -7.53
CA THR A 162 -8.25 4.52 -7.18
C THR A 162 -7.63 3.75 -8.35
N GLN A 163 -8.40 2.93 -9.05
CA GLN A 163 -7.93 2.17 -10.21
C GLN A 163 -7.39 3.05 -11.35
N VAL A 164 -7.97 4.24 -11.57
CA VAL A 164 -7.50 5.17 -12.61
C VAL A 164 -6.11 5.69 -12.26
N GLN A 165 -5.92 6.08 -11.00
CA GLN A 165 -4.63 6.56 -10.50
C GLN A 165 -3.53 5.49 -10.61
N LEU A 166 -3.87 4.25 -10.23
CA LEU A 166 -2.94 3.13 -10.25
C LEU A 166 -2.55 2.72 -11.67
N VAL A 167 -3.52 2.64 -12.59
CA VAL A 167 -3.25 2.27 -13.99
C VAL A 167 -2.33 3.28 -14.67
N ASP A 168 -2.56 4.57 -14.47
CA ASP A 168 -1.73 5.56 -15.12
C ASP A 168 -0.34 5.68 -14.46
N LEU A 169 -0.19 5.43 -13.16
CA LEU A 169 1.14 5.23 -12.56
C LEU A 169 1.90 4.05 -13.21
N LEU A 170 1.22 2.91 -13.40
CA LEU A 170 1.83 1.76 -14.06
C LEU A 170 2.20 2.07 -15.52
N ARG A 171 1.40 2.90 -16.20
CA ARG A 171 1.73 3.40 -17.54
C ARG A 171 2.98 4.27 -17.51
N CYS A 172 3.15 5.14 -16.51
CA CYS A 172 4.38 5.91 -16.35
C CYS A 172 5.62 5.03 -16.19
N LEU A 173 5.53 3.92 -15.45
CA LEU A 173 6.65 2.98 -15.31
C LEU A 173 7.07 2.29 -16.62
N GLN A 174 6.19 2.29 -17.62
CA GLN A 174 6.43 1.74 -18.95
C GLN A 174 6.83 2.80 -19.97
N ALA A 175 7.03 4.05 -19.55
CA ALA A 175 7.46 5.14 -20.42
C ALA A 175 8.85 5.67 -20.01
N PRO A 176 9.68 6.15 -20.96
CA PRO A 176 10.92 6.84 -20.63
C PRO A 176 10.66 8.07 -19.72
N PRO A 177 11.52 8.34 -18.72
CA PRO A 177 12.78 7.67 -18.40
C PRO A 177 12.66 6.49 -17.43
N LEU A 178 11.44 6.11 -17.04
CA LEU A 178 11.19 5.06 -16.06
C LEU A 178 11.23 3.68 -16.69
N ASP A 179 10.92 3.53 -17.96
CA ASP A 179 11.01 2.23 -18.64
C ASP A 179 12.44 1.64 -18.54
N VAL A 180 12.53 0.48 -17.90
CA VAL A 180 13.76 -0.33 -17.76
C VAL A 180 13.62 -1.72 -18.38
N GLY A 181 12.57 -1.94 -19.18
CA GLY A 181 12.28 -3.24 -19.80
C GLY A 181 11.50 -4.18 -18.89
N ALA A 182 11.95 -5.44 -18.82
CA ALA A 182 11.29 -6.50 -18.05
C ALA A 182 11.26 -6.16 -16.55
N ARG A 183 10.10 -6.36 -15.92
CA ARG A 183 9.89 -6.08 -14.49
C ARG A 183 9.02 -7.14 -13.83
N ARG A 184 9.12 -7.25 -12.51
CA ARG A 184 8.15 -7.99 -11.70
C ARG A 184 7.37 -7.01 -10.82
N ILE A 185 6.06 -7.20 -10.73
CA ILE A 185 5.19 -6.41 -9.85
C ILE A 185 4.41 -7.30 -8.90
N ALA A 186 4.65 -7.09 -7.60
CA ALA A 186 3.90 -7.70 -6.52
C ALA A 186 2.85 -6.68 -6.05
N VAL A 187 1.59 -6.96 -6.33
CA VAL A 187 0.44 -6.18 -5.85
C VAL A 187 0.10 -6.67 -4.46
N VAL A 188 0.20 -5.78 -3.48
CA VAL A 188 -0.06 -6.05 -2.07
C VAL A 188 -1.39 -5.40 -1.69
N LEU A 189 -2.43 -6.22 -1.56
CA LEU A 189 -3.71 -5.86 -0.97
C LEU A 189 -3.55 -5.85 0.56
N SER A 190 -3.19 -4.69 1.08
CA SER A 190 -2.94 -4.45 2.50
C SER A 190 -4.23 -4.35 3.33
N ALA A 191 -4.12 -4.67 4.63
CA ALA A 191 -5.25 -4.80 5.56
C ALA A 191 -6.21 -5.93 5.17
N TRP A 192 -5.65 -7.04 4.67
CA TRP A 192 -6.42 -8.18 4.18
C TRP A 192 -7.34 -8.83 5.22
N ASP A 193 -7.03 -8.67 6.51
CA ASP A 193 -7.84 -9.12 7.64
C ASP A 193 -9.28 -8.57 7.62
N LYS A 194 -9.52 -7.47 6.89
CA LYS A 194 -10.81 -6.77 6.83
C LYS A 194 -11.78 -7.28 5.77
N VAL A 195 -11.31 -8.11 4.85
CA VAL A 195 -12.09 -8.62 3.72
C VAL A 195 -12.07 -10.14 3.69
N GLU A 196 -11.69 -10.78 4.79
CA GLU A 196 -11.64 -12.25 4.89
C GLU A 196 -13.03 -12.88 4.86
N ASP A 197 -14.06 -12.12 5.26
CA ASP A 197 -15.46 -12.52 5.21
C ASP A 197 -16.02 -12.59 3.79
N GLU A 198 -15.38 -11.96 2.80
CA GLU A 198 -15.73 -12.13 1.38
C GLU A 198 -15.36 -13.52 0.84
N ASP A 199 -14.51 -14.29 1.53
CA ASP A 199 -14.09 -15.65 1.19
C ASP A 199 -13.60 -15.82 -0.26
N VAL A 200 -12.95 -14.79 -0.80
CA VAL A 200 -12.34 -14.78 -2.14
C VAL A 200 -10.82 -14.68 -2.07
N PRO A 201 -10.07 -15.32 -2.99
CA PRO A 201 -8.64 -15.15 -3.08
C PRO A 201 -8.26 -13.72 -3.53
N PRO A 202 -7.04 -13.24 -3.23
CA PRO A 202 -6.59 -11.89 -3.56
C PRO A 202 -6.76 -11.48 -5.04
N GLU A 203 -6.55 -12.40 -5.98
CA GLU A 203 -6.74 -12.13 -7.40
C GLU A 203 -8.22 -11.84 -7.74
N GLN A 204 -9.14 -12.62 -7.18
CA GLN A 204 -10.57 -12.44 -7.41
C GLN A 204 -11.10 -11.18 -6.72
N PHE A 205 -10.59 -10.84 -5.53
CA PHE A 205 -10.88 -9.56 -4.90
C PHE A 205 -10.48 -8.38 -5.80
N LEU A 206 -9.28 -8.44 -6.39
CA LEU A 206 -8.81 -7.41 -7.31
C LEU A 206 -9.72 -7.29 -8.54
N GLU A 207 -10.16 -8.41 -9.10
CA GLU A 207 -11.10 -8.44 -10.24
C GLU A 207 -12.45 -7.80 -9.89
N LEU A 208 -13.00 -8.11 -8.71
CA LEU A 208 -14.30 -7.59 -8.26
C LEU A 208 -14.26 -6.09 -7.92
N HIS A 209 -13.23 -5.64 -7.19
CA HIS A 209 -13.19 -4.30 -6.62
C HIS A 209 -12.40 -3.28 -7.47
N LEU A 210 -11.47 -3.75 -8.32
CA LEU A 210 -10.61 -2.91 -9.15
C LEU A 210 -10.53 -3.46 -10.59
N PRO A 211 -11.67 -3.65 -11.29
CA PRO A 211 -11.72 -4.36 -12.58
C PRO A 211 -10.85 -3.72 -13.67
N LEU A 212 -10.74 -2.38 -13.70
CA LEU A 212 -9.88 -1.69 -14.67
C LEU A 212 -8.40 -2.03 -14.42
N LEU A 213 -7.99 -2.06 -13.15
CA LEU A 213 -6.62 -2.41 -12.78
C LEU A 213 -6.33 -3.89 -13.06
N HIS A 214 -7.27 -4.78 -12.74
CA HIS A 214 -7.16 -6.20 -13.06
C HIS A 214 -6.96 -6.41 -14.58
N GLN A 215 -7.81 -5.79 -15.41
CA GLN A 215 -7.69 -5.86 -16.87
C GLN A 215 -6.35 -5.29 -17.35
N TYR A 216 -5.90 -4.18 -16.79
CA TYR A 216 -4.63 -3.57 -17.16
C TYR A 216 -3.42 -4.44 -16.77
N LEU A 217 -3.43 -5.08 -15.59
CA LEU A 217 -2.37 -6.00 -15.19
C LEU A 217 -2.33 -7.25 -16.07
N ALA A 218 -3.49 -7.70 -16.57
CA ALA A 218 -3.59 -8.85 -17.46
C ALA A 218 -3.15 -8.55 -18.91
N HIS A 219 -3.41 -7.33 -19.40
CA HIS A 219 -3.30 -7.03 -20.84
C HIS A 219 -2.57 -5.73 -21.20
N GLY A 220 -2.35 -4.84 -20.25
CA GLY A 220 -1.75 -3.51 -20.46
C GLY A 220 -0.27 -3.40 -20.08
N LEU A 221 0.33 -4.47 -19.55
CA LEU A 221 1.76 -4.52 -19.25
C LEU A 221 2.58 -4.97 -20.47
N SER A 222 3.75 -4.37 -20.64
CA SER A 222 4.70 -4.66 -21.72
C SER A 222 5.25 -6.08 -21.62
N ALA A 223 5.71 -6.61 -22.75
CA ALA A 223 6.31 -7.94 -22.80
C ALA A 223 7.46 -8.08 -21.79
N GLY A 224 7.47 -9.18 -21.04
CA GLY A 224 8.46 -9.46 -19.99
C GLY A 224 8.10 -8.92 -18.60
N TRP A 225 6.94 -8.26 -18.45
CA TRP A 225 6.40 -7.98 -17.13
C TRP A 225 5.74 -9.23 -16.54
N GLU A 226 6.04 -9.53 -15.28
CA GLU A 226 5.34 -10.56 -14.52
C GLU A 226 4.61 -9.91 -13.34
N LYS A 227 3.45 -10.45 -12.98
CA LYS A 227 2.63 -9.94 -11.86
C LYS A 227 2.21 -11.05 -10.90
N ARG A 228 2.11 -10.71 -9.62
CA ARG A 228 1.52 -11.57 -8.58
C ARG A 228 0.78 -10.72 -7.55
N ILE A 229 -0.36 -11.22 -7.10
CA ILE A 229 -1.24 -10.52 -6.16
C ILE A 229 -1.16 -11.24 -4.81
N PHE A 230 -1.01 -10.46 -3.76
CA PHE A 230 -0.90 -10.92 -2.38
C PHE A 230 -1.92 -10.20 -1.51
N GLY A 231 -2.66 -10.95 -0.69
CA GLY A 231 -3.38 -10.40 0.45
C GLY A 231 -2.43 -10.32 1.63
N VAL A 232 -2.26 -9.15 2.24
CA VAL A 232 -1.34 -8.96 3.36
C VAL A 232 -2.02 -8.25 4.52
N SER A 233 -2.12 -8.94 5.66
CA SER A 233 -2.36 -8.30 6.95
C SER A 233 -1.03 -8.19 7.71
N ALA A 234 -0.41 -7.02 7.64
CA ALA A 234 0.83 -6.75 8.39
C ALA A 234 0.55 -6.37 9.85
N GLN A 235 -0.66 -5.90 10.17
CA GLN A 235 -1.07 -5.57 11.54
C GLN A 235 -1.65 -6.77 12.27
N GLY A 236 -2.42 -7.60 11.56
CA GLY A 236 -3.14 -8.76 12.10
C GLY A 236 -4.54 -8.42 12.60
N ALA A 237 -4.77 -7.21 13.09
CA ALA A 237 -6.08 -6.67 13.50
C ALA A 237 -5.99 -5.15 13.72
N ASP A 238 -7.11 -4.53 14.10
CA ASP A 238 -7.18 -3.11 14.41
C ASP A 238 -6.34 -2.73 15.66
N TYR A 239 -5.62 -1.63 15.54
CA TYR A 239 -4.76 -1.07 16.58
C TYR A 239 -5.49 -0.06 17.46
N ASP A 240 -4.90 0.26 18.61
CA ASP A 240 -5.36 1.37 19.43
C ASP A 240 -5.29 2.68 18.64
N ASP A 241 -6.33 3.51 18.81
CA ASP A 241 -6.25 4.92 18.44
C ASP A 241 -5.20 5.63 19.30
N MET A 242 -4.50 6.61 18.72
CA MET A 242 -3.39 7.34 19.38
C MET A 242 -3.76 7.91 20.75
N ASN A 243 -5.04 8.24 20.97
CA ASN A 243 -5.61 8.73 22.23
C ASN A 243 -6.83 7.91 22.70
N GLY A 244 -7.03 6.71 22.14
CA GLY A 244 -8.17 5.85 22.45
C GLY A 244 -7.93 4.95 23.66
N ALA A 245 -9.01 4.34 24.16
CA ALA A 245 -8.88 3.24 25.12
C ALA A 245 -8.31 2.00 24.41
N PRO A 246 -7.56 1.13 25.13
CA PRO A 246 -7.10 -0.14 24.60
C PRO A 246 -8.25 -0.95 24.00
N THR A 247 -8.05 -1.50 22.80
CA THR A 247 -9.01 -2.42 22.18
C THR A 247 -8.70 -3.87 22.53
N ALA A 248 -9.72 -4.74 22.53
CA ALA A 248 -9.54 -6.16 22.76
C ALA A 248 -8.60 -6.80 21.73
N ASP A 249 -8.60 -6.29 20.50
CA ASP A 249 -7.70 -6.74 19.43
C ASP A 249 -6.26 -6.36 19.71
N ALA A 250 -6.02 -5.11 20.12
CA ALA A 250 -4.70 -4.63 20.50
C ALA A 250 -4.14 -5.37 21.72
N ASP A 251 -4.98 -5.64 22.73
CA ASP A 251 -4.59 -6.44 23.89
C ASP A 251 -4.19 -7.87 23.47
N ARG A 252 -5.02 -8.55 22.67
CA ARG A 252 -4.71 -9.89 22.13
C ARG A 252 -3.37 -9.92 21.39
N MET A 253 -3.09 -8.90 20.59
CA MET A 253 -1.83 -8.79 19.85
C MET A 253 -0.62 -8.54 20.75
N ARG A 254 -0.77 -7.74 21.80
CA ARG A 254 0.29 -7.45 22.78
C ARG A 254 0.62 -8.68 23.65
N ASP A 255 -0.34 -9.56 23.87
CA ASP A 255 -0.18 -10.80 24.63
C ASP A 255 0.46 -11.96 23.83
N MET A 256 0.68 -11.80 22.52
CA MET A 256 1.29 -12.84 21.70
C MET A 256 2.78 -13.02 22.01
N GLU A 257 3.19 -14.26 22.28
CA GLU A 257 4.61 -14.60 22.53
C GLU A 257 5.51 -14.33 21.30
N VAL A 258 4.94 -14.49 20.10
CA VAL A 258 5.58 -14.24 18.81
C VAL A 258 4.75 -13.24 18.02
N PRO A 259 4.99 -11.92 18.15
CA PRO A 259 4.20 -10.90 17.47
C PRO A 259 4.16 -11.07 15.94
N SER A 260 5.19 -11.66 15.33
CA SER A 260 5.22 -11.93 13.88
C SER A 260 4.22 -13.01 13.43
N GLN A 261 3.64 -13.82 14.32
CA GLN A 261 2.60 -14.80 13.96
C GLN A 261 1.24 -14.15 13.68
N ARG A 262 1.03 -12.88 14.05
CA ARG A 262 -0.19 -12.15 13.65
C ARG A 262 -0.17 -11.69 12.20
N ILE A 263 1.01 -11.70 11.57
CA ILE A 263 1.13 -11.34 10.16
C ILE A 263 0.48 -12.43 9.33
N LYS A 264 -0.34 -12.05 8.35
CA LYS A 264 -0.92 -12.97 7.39
C LYS A 264 -0.52 -12.56 5.98
N VAL A 265 0.03 -13.49 5.21
CA VAL A 265 0.28 -13.35 3.78
C VAL A 265 -0.53 -14.43 3.08
N VAL A 266 -1.41 -14.03 2.17
CA VAL A 266 -2.31 -14.88 1.40
C VAL A 266 -1.92 -14.78 -0.06
N VAL A 267 -1.75 -15.92 -0.70
CA VAL A 267 -1.47 -16.06 -2.13
C VAL A 267 -2.17 -17.30 -2.65
N GLU A 268 -2.30 -17.41 -3.97
CA GLU A 268 -2.79 -18.64 -4.60
C GLU A 268 -1.97 -19.85 -4.12
N GLY A 269 -2.61 -20.77 -3.39
CA GLY A 269 -1.98 -21.98 -2.87
C GLY A 269 -1.72 -22.00 -1.35
N GLY A 270 -1.98 -20.92 -0.61
CA GLY A 270 -1.95 -20.98 0.86
C GLY A 270 -1.86 -19.66 1.60
N THR A 271 -1.66 -19.79 2.91
CA THR A 271 -1.42 -18.68 3.83
C THR A 271 -0.10 -18.91 4.57
N SER A 272 0.64 -17.84 4.80
CA SER A 272 1.87 -17.87 5.60
C SER A 272 1.96 -16.67 6.55
N HIS A 273 2.96 -16.72 7.43
CA HIS A 273 3.34 -15.61 8.30
C HIS A 273 4.62 -14.91 7.81
N ASP A 274 5.12 -15.28 6.63
CA ASP A 274 6.38 -14.78 6.09
C ASP A 274 6.16 -13.54 5.22
N LEU A 275 6.33 -12.36 5.83
CA LEU A 275 6.23 -11.08 5.13
C LEU A 275 7.32 -10.86 4.07
N THR A 276 8.31 -11.75 3.99
CA THR A 276 9.35 -11.68 2.96
C THR A 276 8.90 -12.27 1.63
N GLU A 277 7.80 -13.02 1.58
CA GLU A 277 7.31 -13.68 0.36
C GLU A 277 7.08 -12.74 -0.84
N PRO A 278 6.38 -11.60 -0.70
CA PRO A 278 6.19 -10.68 -1.82
C PRO A 278 7.52 -10.11 -2.34
N VAL A 279 8.49 -9.92 -1.44
CA VAL A 279 9.83 -9.41 -1.78
C VAL A 279 10.66 -10.50 -2.47
N ASN A 280 10.63 -11.72 -1.95
CA ASN A 280 11.37 -12.85 -2.52
C ASN A 280 10.88 -13.18 -3.93
N TRP A 281 9.56 -13.12 -4.17
CA TRP A 281 9.00 -13.37 -5.50
C TRP A 281 9.48 -12.37 -6.57
N LEU A 282 9.80 -11.14 -6.18
CA LEU A 282 10.32 -10.13 -7.09
C LEU A 282 11.74 -10.44 -7.62
N LEU A 283 12.46 -11.38 -7.00
CA LEU A 283 13.86 -11.69 -7.34
C LEU A 283 13.99 -12.66 -8.53
N GLY A 284 12.98 -13.47 -8.83
CA GLY A 284 13.09 -14.51 -9.86
C GLY A 284 12.67 -15.87 -9.40
#